data_AF-A0A0K1PPD7-F1
#
_entry.id   AF-A0A0K1PPD7-F1
#
_cell.length_a   1.000
_cell.length_b   1.000
_cell.length_c   1.000
_cell.angle_alpha   90.00
_cell.angle_beta   90.00
_cell.angle_gamma   90.00
#
_symmetry.space_group_name_H-M   'P 1'
#
loop_
_entity.id
_entity.type
_entity.pdbx_description
1 polymer ?
#
loop_
_entity_poly.entity_id
_entity_poly.type
_entity_poly.pdbx_seq_one_letter_code
_entity_poly.pdbx_strand_id
1 'polypeptide(L)'
;MTLAAFVACAGAGFVGLACSDGGGQIRGGQTQFDGAPPSNEEGDPGLQEGDASDIDAASWPEEQVDAGSGTTWTDLYRDFFGPTGAASCSSSGTCHGDPAAAGTTKSAGYLCADKDGCRQSMLSDTTALIQTRDFSAPEGSTLVRILWQRKTNGTLTGSMPKTPRYVFSRASLERIQTWIGNGAPND
;
A
#
# COMPACT_ATOMS: atom_id res chain seq x y z
N MET A 1 47.47 -18.57 -0.74
CA MET A 1 47.30 -18.33 0.71
C MET A 1 46.22 -17.27 0.86
N THR A 2 45.06 -17.70 1.34
CA THR A 2 43.80 -16.93 1.36
C THR A 2 43.71 -16.16 2.67
N LEU A 3 43.47 -14.84 2.63
CA LEU A 3 43.17 -14.05 3.81
C LEU A 3 41.80 -13.40 3.64
N ALA A 4 40.82 -13.90 4.39
CA ALA A 4 39.49 -13.31 4.52
C ALA A 4 39.49 -12.41 5.77
N ALA A 5 38.97 -11.19 5.64
CA ALA A 5 38.74 -10.28 6.76
C ALA A 5 37.24 -10.04 6.91
N PHE A 6 36.71 -10.42 8.07
CA PHE A 6 35.34 -10.21 8.53
C PHE A 6 35.12 -8.72 8.85
N VAL A 7 34.01 -8.16 8.36
CA VAL A 7 33.49 -6.85 8.79
C VAL A 7 32.38 -7.09 9.79
N ALA A 8 32.54 -6.53 11.00
CA ALA A 8 31.55 -6.52 12.05
C ALA A 8 30.69 -5.26 11.95
N CYS A 9 29.37 -5.42 11.81
CA CYS A 9 28.40 -4.32 11.96
C CYS A 9 27.96 -4.22 13.43
N ALA A 10 28.26 -3.10 14.07
CA ALA A 10 27.69 -2.72 15.35
C ALA A 10 26.32 -2.06 15.12
N GLY A 11 25.31 -2.53 15.85
CA GLY A 11 23.92 -2.16 15.71
C GLY A 11 23.58 -0.77 16.26
N ALA A 12 22.66 -0.11 15.57
CA ALA A 12 21.92 1.04 16.09
C ALA A 12 20.55 0.56 16.60
N GLY A 13 20.28 0.81 17.87
CA GLY A 13 18.99 0.54 18.51
C GLY A 13 17.90 1.46 17.98
N PHE A 14 16.76 0.88 17.63
CA PHE A 14 15.53 1.63 17.37
C PHE A 14 14.64 1.57 18.61
N VAL A 15 14.33 2.75 19.14
CA VAL A 15 13.31 2.99 20.18
C VAL A 15 11.95 3.01 19.50
N GLY A 16 11.00 2.28 20.07
CA GLY A 16 9.72 1.95 19.44
C GLY A 16 8.72 3.10 19.32
N LEU A 17 7.82 2.93 18.35
CA LEU A 17 6.47 3.47 18.39
C LEU A 17 5.48 2.31 18.30
N ALA A 18 4.65 2.20 19.33
CA ALA A 18 3.54 1.27 19.41
C ALA A 18 2.40 1.71 18.48
N CYS A 19 1.88 0.78 17.67
CA CYS A 19 0.58 0.92 17.03
C CYS A 19 -0.30 -0.24 17.50
N SER A 20 -1.32 0.15 18.26
CA SER A 20 -2.37 -0.60 18.92
C SER A 20 -2.78 -1.94 18.30
N ASP A 21 -2.85 -2.97 19.16
CA ASP A 21 -3.55 -4.22 18.93
C ASP A 21 -4.99 -3.99 18.46
N GLY A 22 -5.32 -4.54 17.30
CA GLY A 22 -6.68 -4.69 16.80
C GLY A 22 -7.04 -6.15 16.67
N GLY A 23 -6.99 -6.90 17.78
CA GLY A 23 -7.42 -8.29 17.86
C GLY A 23 -8.94 -8.41 17.79
N GLY A 24 -9.50 -8.42 16.59
CA GLY A 24 -10.90 -8.75 16.32
C GLY A 24 -11.04 -10.20 15.85
N GLN A 25 -11.40 -11.09 16.75
CA GLN A 25 -11.70 -12.49 16.47
C GLN A 25 -13.02 -12.60 15.69
N ILE A 26 -12.98 -12.87 14.39
CA ILE A 26 -14.19 -13.20 13.61
C ILE A 26 -14.60 -14.63 13.95
N ARG A 27 -15.56 -14.76 14.86
CA ARG A 27 -16.24 -16.02 15.17
C ARG A 27 -17.44 -16.17 14.22
N GLY A 28 -17.40 -17.18 13.37
CA GLY A 28 -18.48 -17.50 12.44
C GLY A 28 -19.76 -17.95 13.13
N GLY A 29 -20.90 -17.77 12.45
CA GLY A 29 -22.16 -18.35 12.88
C GLY A 29 -23.41 -17.84 12.17
N GLN A 30 -23.83 -18.61 11.17
CA GLN A 30 -25.20 -18.91 10.74
C GLN A 30 -25.94 -17.96 9.78
N THR A 31 -26.26 -18.56 8.62
CA THR A 31 -27.34 -18.19 7.71
C THR A 31 -28.69 -18.45 8.37
N GLN A 32 -29.55 -17.43 8.45
CA GLN A 32 -30.99 -17.64 8.59
C GLN A 32 -31.74 -16.55 7.82
N PHE A 33 -32.34 -16.96 6.71
CA PHE A 33 -33.42 -16.25 6.04
C PHE A 33 -34.72 -16.88 6.54
N ASP A 34 -35.62 -16.08 7.11
CA ASP A 34 -37.06 -16.29 7.12
C ASP A 34 -37.74 -14.93 7.32
N GLY A 35 -38.84 -14.72 6.58
CA GLY A 35 -39.36 -13.39 6.30
C GLY A 35 -40.53 -12.89 7.17
N ALA A 36 -40.92 -11.68 6.78
CA ALA A 36 -42.19 -10.95 6.97
C ALA A 36 -42.24 -9.81 8.02
N PRO A 37 -42.97 -8.70 7.72
CA PRO A 37 -42.94 -7.40 8.42
C PRO A 37 -44.21 -7.17 9.29
N PRO A 38 -44.55 -5.96 9.82
CA PRO A 38 -43.82 -4.71 10.04
C PRO A 38 -43.87 -4.20 11.51
N SER A 39 -43.35 -2.99 11.71
CA SER A 39 -43.74 -1.96 12.70
C SER A 39 -43.41 -2.20 14.18
N ASN A 40 -42.53 -1.37 14.75
CA ASN A 40 -42.93 -0.18 15.51
C ASN A 40 -41.69 0.63 15.91
N GLU A 41 -41.80 1.94 15.74
CA GLU A 41 -40.85 2.95 16.20
C GLU A 41 -40.83 2.99 17.74
N GLU A 42 -39.69 2.66 18.34
CA GLU A 42 -39.32 3.19 19.66
C GLU A 42 -37.85 3.64 19.58
N GLY A 43 -37.65 4.92 19.85
CA GLY A 43 -36.40 5.65 19.58
C GLY A 43 -35.22 5.13 20.37
N ASP A 44 -34.20 4.68 19.63
CA ASP A 44 -32.85 4.48 20.13
C ASP A 44 -32.17 5.86 20.28
N PRO A 45 -31.61 6.22 21.45
CA PRO A 45 -30.78 7.41 21.58
C PRO A 45 -29.54 7.24 20.69
N GLY A 46 -29.65 7.79 19.49
CA GLY A 46 -28.67 7.71 18.42
C GLY A 46 -27.24 7.81 18.94
N LEU A 47 -26.58 6.66 18.98
CA LEU A 47 -25.15 6.60 18.80
C LEU A 47 -24.92 7.16 17.40
N GLN A 48 -24.60 8.45 17.35
CA GLN A 48 -24.01 9.08 16.17
C GLN A 48 -22.83 8.21 15.79
N GLU A 49 -23.03 7.33 14.80
CA GLU A 49 -21.96 6.79 14.00
C GLU A 49 -21.28 8.02 13.41
N GLY A 50 -20.22 8.46 14.11
CA GLY A 50 -19.45 9.63 13.76
C GLY A 50 -19.07 9.47 12.31
N ASP A 51 -19.66 10.32 11.49
CA ASP A 51 -19.49 10.34 10.06
C ASP A 51 -18.00 10.53 9.76
N ALA A 52 -17.30 9.42 9.54
CA ALA A 52 -15.90 9.41 9.17
C ALA A 52 -15.68 9.90 7.73
N SER A 53 -16.70 10.51 7.09
CA SER A 53 -16.62 10.99 5.70
C SER A 53 -15.92 12.33 5.53
N ASP A 54 -15.59 13.06 6.60
CA ASP A 54 -14.99 14.40 6.49
C ASP A 54 -13.59 14.55 7.10
N ILE A 55 -12.73 13.52 7.00
CA ILE A 55 -11.28 13.83 7.01
C ILE A 55 -10.99 14.51 5.68
N ASP A 56 -10.98 15.84 5.69
CA ASP A 56 -10.64 16.68 4.54
C ASP A 56 -9.37 16.14 3.87
N ALA A 57 -9.55 15.48 2.73
CA ALA A 57 -8.46 14.91 1.94
C ALA A 57 -7.48 16.01 1.45
N ALA A 58 -7.85 17.29 1.52
CA ALA A 58 -6.91 18.39 1.32
C ALA A 58 -5.83 18.46 2.43
N SER A 59 -6.10 17.93 3.62
CA SER A 59 -5.19 17.97 4.76
C SER A 59 -4.16 16.84 4.82
N TRP A 60 -4.27 15.82 3.96
CA TRP A 60 -3.32 14.71 4.00
C TRP A 60 -1.93 15.20 3.55
N PRO A 61 -0.87 14.79 4.26
CA PRO A 61 0.47 15.17 3.89
C PRO A 61 0.77 14.63 2.49
N GLU A 62 1.29 15.51 1.64
CA GLU A 62 1.96 15.06 0.43
C GLU A 62 3.27 14.38 0.85
N GLU A 63 3.54 13.25 0.20
CA GLU A 63 4.79 12.52 0.33
C GLU A 63 5.99 13.47 0.28
N GLN A 64 6.75 13.53 1.38
CA GLN A 64 8.03 14.24 1.46
C GLN A 64 9.16 13.23 1.30
N VAL A 65 9.24 12.54 0.18
CA VAL A 65 10.41 11.71 -0.10
C VAL A 65 11.43 12.63 -0.77
N ASP A 66 12.68 12.62 -0.29
CA ASP A 66 13.83 13.09 -1.08
C ASP A 66 14.08 12.09 -2.20
N ALA A 67 13.07 11.98 -3.03
CA ALA A 67 12.89 10.96 -4.03
C ALA A 67 13.70 11.49 -5.20
N GLY A 68 14.97 11.12 -5.27
CA GLY A 68 15.84 11.48 -6.39
C GLY A 68 15.19 11.17 -7.74
N SER A 69 15.79 11.60 -8.85
CA SER A 69 15.17 11.45 -10.18
C SER A 69 15.18 10.03 -10.76
N GLY A 70 15.50 9.00 -9.96
CA GLY A 70 15.73 7.64 -10.41
C GLY A 70 14.45 6.91 -10.80
N THR A 71 14.44 6.24 -11.95
CA THR A 71 13.29 5.47 -12.46
C THR A 71 13.56 3.97 -12.52
N THR A 72 14.65 3.52 -11.91
CA THR A 72 14.96 2.09 -11.77
C THR A 72 14.07 1.45 -10.72
N TRP A 73 13.87 0.14 -10.80
CA TRP A 73 13.16 -0.59 -9.75
C TRP A 73 13.86 -0.44 -8.40
N THR A 74 15.19 -0.44 -8.37
CA THR A 74 15.98 -0.23 -7.16
C THR A 74 15.69 1.12 -6.50
N ASP A 75 15.62 2.20 -7.28
CA ASP A 75 15.27 3.52 -6.76
C ASP A 75 13.84 3.57 -6.24
N LEU A 76 12.87 3.04 -7.01
CA LEU A 76 11.47 3.02 -6.61
C LEU A 76 11.22 2.16 -5.38
N TYR A 77 11.90 1.01 -5.28
CA TYR A 77 11.84 0.16 -4.11
C TYR A 77 12.44 0.86 -2.89
N ARG A 78 13.62 1.48 -3.01
CA ARG A 78 14.20 2.25 -1.89
C ARG A 78 13.27 3.36 -1.43
N ASP A 79 12.72 4.14 -2.36
CA ASP A 79 12.00 5.38 -2.08
C ASP A 79 10.55 5.14 -1.64
N PHE A 80 9.88 4.11 -2.18
CA PHE A 80 8.44 3.92 -2.00
C PHE A 80 8.10 2.57 -1.37
N PHE A 81 8.48 1.46 -2.01
CA PHE A 81 7.91 0.13 -1.71
C PHE A 81 8.66 -0.66 -0.64
N GLY A 82 9.93 -0.35 -0.45
CA GLY A 82 10.88 -1.00 0.44
C GLY A 82 10.65 -0.67 1.91
N PRO A 83 11.42 -1.28 2.83
CA PRO A 83 11.12 -1.24 4.26
C PRO A 83 11.22 0.16 4.87
N THR A 84 11.95 1.05 4.21
CA THR A 84 12.15 2.43 4.63
C THR A 84 11.53 3.43 3.66
N GLY A 85 10.86 2.94 2.60
CA GLY A 85 10.20 3.80 1.62
C GLY A 85 8.94 4.43 2.21
N ALA A 86 8.46 5.50 1.59
CA ALA A 86 7.28 6.22 2.10
C ALA A 86 6.04 5.33 2.23
N ALA A 87 5.80 4.43 1.27
CA ALA A 87 4.67 3.50 1.32
C ALA A 87 4.94 2.36 2.30
N SER A 88 6.22 2.01 2.49
CA SER A 88 6.66 0.99 3.43
C SER A 88 5.92 -0.35 3.21
N CYS A 89 5.60 -0.69 1.96
CA CYS A 89 4.77 -1.86 1.64
C CYS A 89 5.34 -3.17 2.23
N SER A 90 6.66 -3.24 2.34
CA SER A 90 7.42 -4.36 2.88
C SER A 90 7.70 -4.31 4.38
N SER A 91 7.64 -3.14 5.03
CA SER A 91 8.37 -2.90 6.29
C SER A 91 7.76 -3.50 7.55
N SER A 92 6.44 -3.63 7.60
CA SER A 92 5.76 -3.98 8.85
C SER A 92 5.33 -5.44 8.93
N GLY A 93 5.52 -6.23 7.86
CA GLY A 93 4.93 -7.57 7.76
C GLY A 93 3.40 -7.60 7.87
N THR A 94 2.74 -6.45 8.02
CA THR A 94 1.33 -6.38 8.45
C THR A 94 0.39 -6.19 7.27
N CYS A 95 0.87 -5.59 6.17
CA CYS A 95 0.09 -5.42 4.94
C CYS A 95 0.64 -6.29 3.82
N HIS A 96 1.84 -5.99 3.30
CA HIS A 96 2.37 -6.71 2.14
C HIS A 96 3.74 -7.37 2.38
N GLY A 97 4.30 -7.31 3.58
CA GLY A 97 5.61 -7.92 3.87
C GLY A 97 5.58 -9.42 4.21
N ASP A 98 4.40 -9.97 4.52
CA ASP A 98 4.22 -11.38 4.94
C ASP A 98 3.11 -12.04 4.10
N PRO A 99 3.31 -13.25 3.54
CA PRO A 99 2.28 -13.96 2.78
C PRO A 99 0.99 -14.24 3.56
N ALA A 100 1.06 -14.36 4.90
CA ALA A 100 -0.09 -14.56 5.78
C ALA A 100 -0.76 -13.24 6.19
N ALA A 101 -0.18 -12.09 5.85
CA ALA A 101 -0.77 -10.79 6.17
C ALA A 101 -2.15 -10.62 5.49
N ALA A 102 -3.06 -9.95 6.21
CA ALA A 102 -4.39 -9.67 5.68
C ALA A 102 -4.33 -8.80 4.42
N GLY A 103 -3.34 -7.89 4.32
CA GLY A 103 -3.12 -7.09 3.11
C GLY A 103 -2.79 -7.96 1.91
N THR A 104 -1.78 -8.83 2.00
CA THR A 104 -1.37 -9.76 0.95
C THR A 104 -2.51 -10.67 0.51
N THR A 105 -3.25 -11.24 1.46
CA THR A 105 -4.42 -12.08 1.16
C THR A 105 -5.51 -11.30 0.40
N LYS A 106 -5.82 -10.06 0.83
CA LYS A 106 -6.84 -9.22 0.19
C LYS A 106 -6.39 -8.63 -1.14
N SER A 107 -5.09 -8.53 -1.39
CA SER A 107 -4.50 -8.06 -2.65
C SER A 107 -4.12 -9.20 -3.60
N ALA A 108 -4.88 -10.31 -3.57
CA ALA A 108 -4.69 -11.47 -4.44
C ALA A 108 -3.25 -12.01 -4.45
N GLY A 109 -2.55 -11.94 -3.31
CA GLY A 109 -1.18 -12.42 -3.18
C GLY A 109 -0.08 -11.39 -3.47
N TYR A 110 -0.40 -10.09 -3.62
CA TYR A 110 0.64 -9.06 -3.70
C TYR A 110 1.50 -9.07 -2.41
N LEU A 111 2.76 -9.45 -2.61
CA LEU A 111 3.74 -9.72 -1.57
C LEU A 111 5.01 -8.95 -1.89
N CYS A 112 5.35 -8.03 -1.01
CA CYS A 112 6.54 -7.21 -1.03
C CYS A 112 7.46 -7.66 0.12
N ALA A 113 7.90 -8.91 0.15
CA ALA A 113 8.79 -9.42 1.21
C ALA A 113 10.24 -8.93 1.04
N ASP A 114 10.71 -8.92 -0.21
CA ASP A 114 12.01 -8.38 -0.62
C ASP A 114 11.87 -7.63 -1.96
N LYS A 115 12.98 -7.06 -2.45
CA LYS A 115 12.99 -6.26 -3.68
C LYS A 115 12.47 -7.03 -4.89
N ASP A 116 12.97 -8.24 -5.12
CA ASP A 116 12.67 -9.02 -6.33
C ASP A 116 11.26 -9.59 -6.27
N GLY A 117 10.89 -10.16 -5.12
CA GLY A 117 9.55 -10.70 -4.87
C GLY A 117 8.47 -9.62 -4.93
N CYS A 118 8.77 -8.41 -4.47
CA CYS A 118 7.85 -7.27 -4.57
C CYS A 118 7.55 -6.91 -6.02
N ARG A 119 8.59 -6.78 -6.86
CA ARG A 119 8.39 -6.55 -8.30
C ARG A 119 7.66 -7.70 -8.97
N GLN A 120 8.09 -8.93 -8.70
CA GLN A 120 7.52 -10.12 -9.32
C GLN A 120 6.02 -10.24 -8.98
N SER A 121 5.64 -9.96 -7.73
CA SER A 121 4.24 -10.01 -7.33
C SER A 121 3.43 -8.85 -7.92
N MET A 122 4.00 -7.68 -8.22
CA MET A 122 3.29 -6.62 -8.98
C MET A 122 2.99 -7.02 -10.43
N LEU A 123 3.90 -7.76 -11.05
CA LEU A 123 3.82 -8.20 -12.45
C LEU A 123 3.09 -9.55 -12.62
N SER A 124 2.69 -10.19 -11.52
CA SER A 124 1.98 -11.46 -11.54
C SER A 124 0.59 -11.31 -12.15
N ASP A 125 0.18 -12.27 -12.98
CA ASP A 125 -1.18 -12.34 -13.53
C ASP A 125 -2.26 -12.46 -12.43
N THR A 126 -1.89 -12.95 -11.24
CA THR A 126 -2.83 -13.10 -10.12
C THR A 126 -3.18 -11.77 -9.46
N THR A 127 -2.19 -10.89 -9.29
CA THR A 127 -2.40 -9.58 -8.67
C THR A 127 -2.84 -8.55 -9.70
N ALA A 128 -2.38 -8.70 -10.95
CA ALA A 128 -2.66 -7.82 -12.08
C ALA A 128 -2.47 -6.32 -11.76
N LEU A 129 -1.46 -6.01 -10.92
CA LEU A 129 -1.16 -4.62 -10.56
C LEU A 129 -0.54 -3.87 -11.74
N ILE A 130 0.35 -4.56 -12.46
CA ILE A 130 0.96 -4.09 -13.70
C ILE A 130 0.90 -5.23 -14.71
N GLN A 131 0.38 -4.95 -15.90
CA GLN A 131 0.28 -5.89 -17.00
C GLN A 131 1.00 -5.35 -18.24
N THR A 132 1.35 -6.23 -19.18
CA THR A 132 2.05 -5.83 -20.42
C THR A 132 1.33 -4.72 -21.20
N ARG A 133 -0.01 -4.69 -21.15
CA ARG A 133 -0.82 -3.63 -21.78
C ARG A 133 -0.61 -2.24 -21.17
N ASP A 134 -0.15 -2.19 -19.92
CA ASP A 134 0.07 -0.95 -19.20
C ASP A 134 1.38 -0.27 -19.65
N PHE A 135 2.29 -0.98 -20.31
CA PHE A 135 3.56 -0.40 -20.77
C PHE A 135 3.36 0.74 -21.79
N SER A 136 2.27 0.70 -22.57
CA SER A 136 1.91 1.80 -23.48
C SER A 136 1.03 2.88 -22.86
N ALA A 137 0.48 2.65 -21.67
CA ALA A 137 -0.45 3.54 -20.98
C ALA A 137 -0.33 3.38 -19.44
N PRO A 138 0.84 3.71 -18.85
CA PRO A 138 1.18 3.37 -17.48
C PRO A 138 0.26 4.01 -16.43
N GLU A 139 -0.33 5.17 -16.74
CA GLU A 139 -1.34 5.85 -15.93
C GLU A 139 -2.63 5.04 -15.74
N GLY A 140 -2.90 4.11 -16.67
CA GLY A 140 -4.04 3.21 -16.63
C GLY A 140 -3.82 1.96 -15.76
N SER A 141 -2.57 1.68 -15.36
CA SER A 141 -2.25 0.50 -14.55
C SER A 141 -3.03 0.49 -13.23
N THR A 142 -3.35 -0.72 -12.75
CA THR A 142 -4.01 -0.88 -11.45
C THR A 142 -3.14 -0.29 -10.34
N LEU A 143 -1.82 -0.50 -10.39
CA LEU A 143 -0.87 0.08 -9.43
C LEU A 143 -1.04 1.60 -9.31
N VAL A 144 -0.92 2.34 -10.42
CA VAL A 144 -1.03 3.81 -10.39
C VAL A 144 -2.40 4.28 -9.92
N ARG A 145 -3.47 3.55 -10.27
CA ARG A 145 -4.84 3.89 -9.87
C ARG A 145 -5.12 3.66 -8.39
N ILE A 146 -4.46 2.70 -7.75
CA ILE A 146 -4.68 2.42 -6.32
C ILE A 146 -3.87 3.35 -5.41
N LEU A 147 -2.79 3.98 -5.90
CA LEU A 147 -2.03 4.94 -5.11
C LEU A 147 -2.83 6.24 -4.92
N TRP A 148 -2.80 6.79 -3.71
CA TRP A 148 -3.41 8.08 -3.41
C TRP A 148 -2.76 9.18 -4.21
N GLN A 149 -3.54 9.88 -5.02
CA GLN A 149 -3.09 10.94 -5.91
C GLN A 149 -4.12 12.06 -5.99
N ARG A 150 -3.65 13.30 -6.10
CA ARG A 150 -4.49 14.49 -6.30
C ARG A 150 -4.66 14.76 -7.79
N LYS A 151 -5.91 14.81 -8.25
CA LYS A 151 -6.25 15.22 -9.62
C LYS A 151 -6.16 16.75 -9.76
N THR A 152 -6.15 17.23 -11.00
CA THR A 152 -6.03 18.68 -11.31
C THR A 152 -7.17 19.52 -10.75
N ASN A 153 -8.35 18.93 -10.56
CA ASN A 153 -9.50 19.56 -9.91
C ASN A 153 -9.44 19.53 -8.37
N GLY A 154 -8.33 19.08 -7.79
CA GLY A 154 -8.13 18.95 -6.34
C GLY A 154 -8.67 17.65 -5.73
N THR A 155 -9.47 16.85 -6.47
CA THR A 155 -10.05 15.60 -5.97
C THR A 155 -8.97 14.56 -5.68
N LEU A 156 -9.06 13.92 -4.51
CA LEU A 156 -8.22 12.78 -4.17
C LEU A 156 -8.80 11.49 -4.76
N THR A 157 -7.94 10.66 -5.34
CA THR A 157 -8.32 9.33 -5.85
C THR A 157 -7.28 8.32 -5.41
N GLY A 158 -7.68 7.06 -5.27
CA GLY A 158 -6.81 5.98 -4.84
C GLY A 158 -7.40 5.22 -3.66
N SER A 159 -6.58 4.36 -3.08
CA SER A 159 -6.97 3.56 -1.91
C SER A 159 -5.79 3.15 -1.02
N MET A 160 -4.54 3.37 -1.45
CA MET A 160 -3.31 2.95 -0.80
C MET A 160 -2.25 4.07 -0.73
N PRO A 161 -1.43 4.10 0.34
CA PRO A 161 -1.48 3.20 1.49
C PRO A 161 -2.66 3.46 2.44
N LYS A 162 -3.00 2.44 3.26
CA LYS A 162 -4.04 2.57 4.29
C LYS A 162 -3.55 3.29 5.54
N THR A 163 -2.30 3.05 5.94
CA THR A 163 -1.69 3.58 7.16
C THR A 163 -0.15 3.60 7.01
N PRO A 164 0.53 4.74 7.27
CA PRO A 164 -0.04 6.09 7.33
C PRO A 164 -0.66 6.47 5.98
N ARG A 165 -1.67 7.35 5.99
CA ARG A 165 -2.24 7.88 4.75
C ARG A 165 -1.41 9.08 4.28
N TYR A 166 -1.02 9.08 3.02
CA TYR A 166 -0.37 10.20 2.35
C TYR A 166 -0.72 10.22 0.87
N VAL A 167 -0.41 11.34 0.21
CA VAL A 167 -0.66 11.53 -1.22
C VAL A 167 0.66 11.47 -1.97
N PHE A 168 0.78 10.61 -2.99
CA PHE A 168 1.94 10.60 -3.86
C PHE A 168 2.00 11.89 -4.66
N SER A 169 3.18 12.50 -4.69
CA SER A 169 3.43 13.68 -5.52
C SER A 169 3.29 13.33 -7.00
N ARG A 170 3.02 14.34 -7.83
CA ARG A 170 2.99 14.15 -9.29
C ARG A 170 4.32 13.59 -9.81
N ALA A 171 5.44 14.05 -9.28
CA ALA A 171 6.77 13.59 -9.67
C ALA A 171 6.99 12.11 -9.30
N SER A 172 6.57 11.67 -8.10
CA SER A 172 6.67 10.27 -7.67
C SER A 172 5.84 9.35 -8.58
N LEU A 173 4.63 9.78 -8.96
CA LEU A 173 3.78 9.04 -9.90
C LEU A 173 4.38 8.98 -11.30
N GLU A 174 4.97 10.08 -11.81
CA GLU A 174 5.66 10.11 -13.10
C GLU A 174 6.87 9.17 -13.13
N ARG A 175 7.60 9.02 -12.01
CA ARG A 175 8.70 8.04 -11.91
C ARG A 175 8.20 6.60 -11.99
N ILE A 176 7.14 6.27 -11.24
CA ILE A 176 6.51 4.93 -11.29
C ILE A 176 5.98 4.65 -12.70
N GLN A 177 5.30 5.62 -13.31
CA GLN A 177 4.76 5.49 -14.66
C GLN A 177 5.87 5.31 -15.71
N THR A 178 6.98 6.04 -15.57
CA THR A 178 8.14 5.90 -16.46
C THR A 178 8.74 4.50 -16.36
N TRP A 179 8.91 3.98 -15.15
CA TRP A 179 9.38 2.62 -14.94
C TRP A 179 8.44 1.57 -15.56
N ILE A 180 7.13 1.71 -15.38
CA ILE A 180 6.13 0.84 -16.03
C ILE A 180 6.24 0.97 -17.56
N GLY A 181 6.33 2.18 -18.10
CA GLY A 181 6.46 2.44 -19.53
C GLY A 181 7.70 1.81 -20.16
N ASN A 182 8.77 1.65 -19.38
CA ASN A 182 10.01 0.98 -19.78
C ASN A 182 9.92 -0.56 -19.69
N GLY A 183 8.73 -1.12 -19.45
CA GLY A 183 8.52 -2.56 -19.30
C GLY A 183 8.76 -3.07 -17.88
N ALA A 184 8.78 -2.17 -16.89
CA ALA A 184 8.99 -2.47 -15.48
C ALA A 184 10.24 -3.36 -15.24
N PRO A 185 11.45 -2.98 -15.70
CA PRO A 185 12.66 -3.80 -15.56
C PRO A 185 13.04 -4.05 -14.08
N ASN A 186 13.87 -5.07 -13.83
CA ASN A 186 14.41 -5.37 -12.50
C ASN A 186 15.85 -4.83 -12.38
N ASP A 187 16.01 -3.51 -12.40
CA ASP A 187 17.30 -2.80 -12.39
C ASP A 187 17.61 -2.08 -11.07
#